data_AF-A0A0K9G8S7-F1
#
_entry.id   AF-A0A0K9G8S7-F1
#
_cell.length_a   1.000
_cell.length_b   1.000
_cell.length_c   1.000
_cell.angle_alpha   90.00
_cell.angle_beta   90.00
_cell.angle_gamma   90.00
#
_symmetry.space_group_name_H-M   'P 1'
#
loop_
_entity.id
_entity.type
_entity.pdbx_description
1 polymer ?
#
loop_
_entity_poly.entity_id
_entity_poly.type
_entity_poly.pdbx_seq_one_letter_code
_entity_poly.pdbx_strand_id
1 'polypeptide(L)' 'MLCQLKHRRSQAGDLNTGDGVGILAEIPHLFFKKACSQVSIKDSRSNRYHIASENLTYIKGGLNEKNRSNYKT' A
#
# COMPACT_ATOMS: atom_id res chain seq x y z
N MET A 1 -12.77 11.62 -13.78
CA MET A 1 -12.62 10.77 -14.98
C MET A 1 -13.02 9.31 -14.71
N LEU A 2 -12.32 8.55 -13.86
CA LEU A 2 -12.62 7.11 -13.65
C LEU A 2 -14.08 6.81 -13.20
N CYS A 3 -14.68 7.69 -12.39
CA CYS A 3 -16.07 7.53 -11.95
C CYS A 3 -17.10 7.61 -13.10
N GLN A 4 -16.74 8.22 -14.24
CA GLN A 4 -17.61 8.33 -15.42
C GLN A 4 -17.60 7.04 -16.25
N LEU A 5 -16.61 6.17 -16.03
CA LEU A 5 -16.48 4.90 -16.73
C LEU A 5 -17.24 3.76 -16.05
N LYS A 6 -18.08 4.05 -15.03
CA LYS A 6 -18.87 3.04 -14.30
C LYS A 6 -19.69 2.14 -15.23
N HIS A 7 -20.28 2.70 -16.28
CA HIS A 7 -21.05 1.96 -17.29
C HIS A 7 -20.21 0.99 -18.14
N ARG A 8 -18.88 1.07 -18.07
CA ARG A 8 -17.92 0.19 -18.77
C ARG A 8 -17.15 -0.72 -17.81
N ARG A 9 -17.51 -0.72 -16.53
CA ARG A 9 -16.83 -1.56 -15.53
C ARG A 9 -17.41 -2.97 -15.61
N SER A 10 -16.52 -3.95 -15.50
CA SER A 10 -16.94 -5.29 -15.08
C SER A 10 -17.26 -5.26 -13.59
N GLN A 11 -18.42 -5.79 -13.22
CA GLN A 11 -18.88 -5.91 -11.84
C GLN A 11 -18.98 -7.39 -11.49
N ALA A 12 -18.44 -7.78 -10.34
CA ALA A 12 -18.55 -9.15 -9.84
C ALA A 12 -19.93 -9.39 -9.19
N GLY A 13 -20.07 -10.49 -8.44
CA GLY A 13 -21.34 -10.87 -7.80
C GLY A 13 -21.88 -9.89 -6.74
N ASP A 14 -21.08 -8.92 -6.30
CA ASP A 14 -21.48 -7.88 -5.35
C ASP A 14 -21.23 -6.46 -5.91
N LEU A 15 -21.79 -5.43 -5.26
CA LEU A 15 -21.70 -4.03 -5.69
C LEU A 15 -20.34 -3.36 -5.42
N ASN A 16 -19.49 -4.01 -4.62
CA ASN A 16 -18.21 -3.46 -4.15
C ASN A 16 -17.00 -4.04 -4.88
N THR A 17 -17.16 -5.18 -5.56
CA THR A 17 -16.09 -5.90 -6.25
C THR A 17 -16.15 -5.66 -7.75
N GLY A 18 -15.04 -5.18 -8.31
CA GLY A 18 -14.82 -5.06 -9.75
C GLY A 18 -13.48 -5.66 -10.15
N ASP A 19 -13.26 -5.81 -11.45
CA ASP A 19 -12.06 -6.47 -12.01
C ASP A 19 -10.76 -5.69 -11.75
N GLY A 20 -10.86 -4.36 -11.62
CA GLY A 20 -9.74 -3.48 -11.27
C GLY A 20 -9.72 -2.20 -12.11
N VAL A 21 -9.14 -1.14 -11.57
CA VAL A 21 -8.89 0.12 -12.29
C VAL A 21 -7.69 0.81 -11.67
N GLY A 22 -6.84 1.45 -12.49
CA GLY A 22 -5.63 2.14 -12.04
C GLY A 22 -5.51 3.56 -12.60
N ILE A 23 -4.65 4.36 -11.97
CA ILE A 23 -4.17 5.64 -12.49
C ILE A 23 -2.65 5.63 -12.50
N LEU A 24 -2.05 6.27 -13.51
CA LEU A 24 -0.64 6.63 -13.50
C LEU A 24 -0.54 8.13 -13.25
N ALA A 25 0.29 8.52 -12.30
CA ALA A 25 0.53 9.91 -11.93
C ALA A 25 2.01 10.12 -11.65
N GLU A 26 2.45 11.37 -11.70
CA GLU A 26 3.78 11.75 -11.22
C GLU A 26 3.91 11.47 -9.72
N ILE A 27 5.14 11.20 -9.26
CA ILE A 27 5.45 10.98 -7.85
C ILE A 27 5.09 12.25 -7.04
N PRO A 28 4.14 12.18 -6.08
CA PRO A 28 3.71 13.37 -5.33
C PRO A 28 4.78 13.87 -4.35
N HIS A 29 5.61 14.82 -4.80
CA HIS A 29 6.85 15.14 -4.09
C HIS A 29 6.64 15.61 -2.64
N LEU A 30 5.67 16.50 -2.44
CA LEU A 30 5.36 17.07 -1.13
C LEU A 30 4.83 16.03 -0.13
N PHE A 31 4.13 15.00 -0.63
CA PHE A 31 3.63 13.92 0.21
C PHE A 31 4.79 13.11 0.77
N PHE A 32 5.69 12.63 -0.08
CA PHE A 32 6.82 11.80 0.34
C PHE A 32 7.82 12.57 1.19
N LYS A 33 8.07 13.85 0.88
CA LYS A 33 8.90 14.72 1.73
C LYS A 33 8.37 14.82 3.17
N LYS A 34 7.04 14.98 3.33
CA LYS A 34 6.39 15.01 4.63
C LYS A 34 6.44 13.65 5.33
N ALA A 35 6.13 12.56 4.63
CA ALA A 35 6.17 11.21 5.20
C ALA A 35 7.58 10.82 5.68
N CYS A 36 8.62 11.06 4.87
CA CYS A 36 10.02 10.75 5.22
C CYS A 36 10.51 11.54 6.46
N SER A 37 10.03 12.77 6.65
CA SER A 37 10.39 13.57 7.84
C SER A 37 9.92 12.96 9.16
N GLN A 38 8.84 12.16 9.14
CA GLN A 38 8.27 11.53 10.34
C GLN A 38 9.09 10.32 10.81
N VAL A 39 9.83 9.69 9.90
CA VAL A 39 10.61 8.46 10.18
C VAL A 39 12.11 8.74 10.35
N SER A 40 12.48 9.99 10.60
CA SER A 40 13.88 10.44 10.79
C SER A 40 14.83 10.07 9.65
N ILE A 41 14.31 9.83 8.45
CA ILE A 41 15.14 9.62 7.26
C ILE A 41 15.70 10.99 6.85
N LYS A 42 16.96 11.24 7.21
CA LYS A 42 17.68 12.46 6.82
C LYS A 42 18.07 12.37 5.35
N ASP A 43 17.29 13.00 4.50
CA ASP A 43 17.68 13.17 3.10
C ASP A 43 18.57 14.43 2.95
N SER A 44 19.89 14.22 2.83
CA SER A 44 20.84 15.29 2.51
C SER A 44 20.71 15.79 1.07
N ARG A 45 19.92 15.11 0.23
CA ARG A 45 19.70 15.35 -1.19
C ARG A 45 18.19 15.31 -1.51
N SER A 46 17.42 16.09 -0.75
CA SER A 46 15.94 16.22 -0.64
C SER A 46 15.03 15.97 -1.86
N ASN A 47 15.58 15.86 -3.08
CA ASN A 47 14.87 15.71 -4.34
C ASN A 47 15.23 14.42 -5.10
N ARG A 48 15.91 13.44 -4.48
CA ARG A 48 16.31 12.19 -5.14
C ARG A 48 15.82 10.96 -4.37
N TYR A 49 14.65 10.47 -4.75
CA TYR A 49 14.13 9.20 -4.28
C TYR A 49 13.35 8.49 -5.37
N HIS A 50 13.30 7.17 -5.26
CA HIS A 50 12.49 6.31 -6.12
C HIS A 50 11.39 5.70 -5.27
N ILE A 51 10.21 5.56 -5.86
CA ILE A 51 9.07 4.93 -5.22
C ILE A 51 8.77 3.64 -5.98
N ALA A 52 8.70 2.53 -5.24
CA ALA A 52 8.21 1.26 -5.74
C ALA A 52 6.83 0.98 -5.11
N SER A 53 5.93 0.43 -5.91
CA SER A 53 4.64 -0.09 -5.43
C SER A 53 4.67 -1.60 -5.60
N GLU A 54 4.51 -2.31 -4.49
CA GLU A 54 4.57 -3.78 -4.46
C GLU A 54 3.28 -4.35 -3.86
N ASN A 55 2.86 -5.50 -4.38
CA ASN A 55 1.72 -6.23 -3.83
C ASN A 55 2.23 -7.31 -2.87
N LEU A 56 1.85 -7.20 -1.60
CA LEU A 56 2.17 -8.21 -0.58
C LEU A 56 1.02 -9.18 -0.42
N THR A 57 1.30 -10.48 -0.57
CA THR A 57 0.34 -11.53 -0.24
C THR A 57 0.15 -11.59 1.28
N TYR A 58 -1.04 -11.22 1.75
CA TYR A 58 -1.40 -11.36 3.16
C TYR A 58 -2.11 -12.70 3.39
N ILE A 59 -1.52 -13.54 4.26
CA ILE A 59 -2.17 -14.76 4.77
C ILE A 59 -2.34 -14.56 6.28
N LYS A 60 -3.58 -14.62 6.76
CA LYS A 60 -3.88 -14.53 8.19
C LYS A 60 -3.35 -15.77 8.91
N GLY A 61 -2.21 -15.65 9.59
CA GLY A 61 -1.68 -16.70 10.45
C GLY A 61 -2.57 -16.90 11.67
N GLY A 62 -3.03 -18.12 11.93
CA GLY A 62 -3.68 -18.46 13.19
C GLY A 62 -2.64 -18.56 14.31
N LEU A 63 -2.63 -17.62 15.24
CA LEU A 63 -1.82 -17.73 16.46
C LEU A 63 -2.44 -18.82 17.36
N ASN A 64 -1.68 -19.88 17.65
CA ASN A 64 -2.00 -20.78 18.75
C ASN A 64 -1.18 -20.35 19.97
N GLU A 65 -1.84 -19.94 21.05
CA GLU A 65 -1.23 -19.34 22.25
C GLU A 65 -0.27 -20.26 23.03
N LYS A 66 -0.01 -21.48 22.54
CA LYS A 66 0.76 -22.52 23.24
C LYS A 66 2.29 -22.40 23.18
N ASN A 67 2.89 -21.50 22.38
CA ASN A 67 4.35 -21.44 22.19
C ASN A 67 5.07 -20.26 22.89
N ARG A 68 4.49 -19.67 23.95
CA ARG A 68 5.13 -18.56 24.70
C ARG A 68 6.30 -19.00 25.61
N SER A 69 6.59 -20.30 25.72
CA SER A 69 7.54 -20.85 26.72
C SER A 69 9.02 -20.85 26.29
N ASN A 70 9.36 -20.74 25.01
CA ASN A 70 10.72 -21.07 24.54
C ASN A 70 11.67 -19.87 24.33
N TYR A 71 11.30 -18.67 24.79
CA TYR A 71 12.17 -17.48 24.73
C TYR A 71 12.49 -16.89 26.10
N LYS A 72 12.60 -17.75 27.12
CA LYS A 72 13.32 -17.43 28.35
C LYS A 72 14.46 -18.45 28.51
N THR A 73 15.66 -18.09 28.06
CA THR A 73 16.86 -17.81 28.86
C THR A 73 17.97 -17.40 27.90
#